data_AF-A0A7S0A4W9-F1
#
_entry.id   AF-A0A7S0A4W9-F1
#
_cell.length_a   1.000
_cell.length_b   1.000
_cell.length_c   1.000
_cell.angle_alpha   90.00
_cell.angle_beta   90.00
_cell.angle_gamma   90.00
#
_symmetry.space_group_name_H-M   'P 1'
#
loop_
_entity.id
_entity.type
_entity.pdbx_description
1 polymer ?
#
loop_
_entity_poly.entity_id
_entity_poly.type
_entity_poly.pdbx_seq_one_letter_code
_entity_poly.pdbx_strand_id
1 'polypeptide(L)'
;MSRGPPGPLDTFLGVQAATGSDVIHLIPADTPLPAGVSHVIVLTRNADGQMTTGVSTPIVDRAVPVNPAEAVAFDDEDLDANELAGVITVTSAADESDLAHYCVFFADEHLHPLLWTPVANFTKGMSELSHTFSENTPLPLGA
;
A
#
# COMPACT_ATOMS: atom_id res chain seq x y z
N MET A 1 -40.84 -9.97 16.20
CA MET A 1 -39.74 -9.27 15.53
C MET A 1 -38.79 -8.76 16.60
N SER A 2 -37.71 -9.48 16.85
CA SER A 2 -36.65 -9.07 17.80
C SER A 2 -35.33 -9.35 17.10
N ARG A 3 -34.56 -8.29 16.81
CA ARG A 3 -33.19 -8.43 16.32
C ARG A 3 -32.37 -8.95 17.49
N GLY A 4 -31.87 -10.18 17.38
CA GLY A 4 -30.91 -10.72 18.33
C GLY A 4 -29.65 -9.86 18.40
N PRO A 5 -28.88 -9.94 19.49
CA PRO A 5 -27.62 -9.21 19.63
C PRO A 5 -26.67 -9.57 18.47
N PRO A 6 -25.79 -8.65 18.03
CA PRO A 6 -24.84 -8.95 16.96
C PRO A 6 -24.02 -10.18 17.36
N GLY A 7 -24.08 -11.23 16.51
CA GLY A 7 -23.38 -12.48 16.73
C GLY A 7 -21.85 -12.31 16.68
N PRO A 8 -21.10 -13.31 17.17
CA PRO A 8 -19.64 -13.27 17.17
C PRO A 8 -19.15 -13.18 15.73
N LEU A 9 -18.27 -12.21 15.46
CA LEU A 9 -17.52 -11.94 14.21
C LEU A 9 -17.67 -13.06 13.16
N ASP A 10 -18.35 -12.75 12.04
CA ASP A 10 -18.58 -13.64 10.89
C ASP A 10 -17.25 -14.05 10.22
N THR A 11 -16.51 -14.94 10.88
CA THR A 11 -15.23 -15.50 10.42
C THR A 11 -15.41 -16.69 9.49
N PHE A 12 -16.65 -17.16 9.34
CA PHE A 12 -16.99 -18.26 8.46
C PHE A 12 -17.19 -17.77 7.02
N LEU A 13 -16.28 -18.17 6.12
CA LEU A 13 -16.31 -17.75 4.72
C LEU A 13 -17.30 -18.57 3.86
N GLY A 14 -17.46 -19.87 4.12
CA GLY A 14 -18.42 -20.69 3.38
C GLY A 14 -18.13 -22.19 3.37
N VAL A 15 -18.96 -22.95 2.63
CA VAL A 15 -18.76 -24.39 2.37
C VAL A 15 -18.70 -24.64 0.87
N GLN A 16 -17.71 -25.42 0.44
CA GLN A 16 -17.66 -26.00 -0.92
C GLN A 16 -17.86 -27.52 -0.85
N ALA A 17 -18.58 -28.08 -1.83
CA ALA A 17 -18.76 -29.52 -1.94
C ALA A 17 -17.45 -30.21 -2.34
N ALA A 18 -17.22 -31.43 -1.87
CA ALA A 18 -16.10 -32.24 -2.34
C ALA A 18 -16.33 -32.65 -3.80
N THR A 19 -15.49 -32.16 -4.71
CA THR A 19 -15.60 -32.42 -6.15
C THR A 19 -14.56 -33.41 -6.68
N GLY A 20 -13.54 -33.74 -5.88
CA GLY A 20 -12.36 -34.47 -6.36
C GLY A 20 -11.45 -33.63 -7.27
N SER A 21 -11.64 -32.31 -7.28
CA SER A 21 -10.85 -31.32 -8.01
C SER A 21 -10.73 -30.04 -7.18
N ASP A 22 -9.99 -29.06 -7.69
CA ASP A 22 -9.85 -27.77 -7.01
C ASP A 22 -11.20 -27.04 -6.90
N VAL A 23 -11.39 -26.35 -5.78
CA VAL A 23 -12.57 -25.53 -5.50
C VAL A 23 -12.16 -24.07 -5.29
N ILE A 24 -12.98 -23.14 -5.77
CA ILE A 24 -12.74 -21.70 -5.65
C ILE A 24 -13.79 -21.12 -4.71
N HIS A 25 -13.37 -20.30 -3.75
CA HIS A 25 -14.24 -19.48 -2.94
C HIS A 25 -13.84 -18.01 -3.11
N LEU A 26 -14.80 -17.16 -3.49
CA LEU A 26 -14.56 -15.74 -3.73
C LEU A 26 -14.91 -14.94 -2.47
N ILE A 27 -13.94 -14.18 -1.97
CA ILE A 27 -14.18 -13.14 -0.96
C ILE A 27 -14.50 -11.84 -1.71
N PRO A 28 -15.67 -11.20 -1.49
CA PRO A 28 -16.00 -9.95 -2.16
C PRO A 28 -14.99 -8.84 -1.88
N ALA A 29 -14.86 -7.91 -2.82
CA ALA A 29 -14.16 -6.66 -2.58
C ALA A 29 -14.79 -5.92 -1.38
N ASP A 30 -13.99 -5.10 -0.71
CA ASP A 30 -14.40 -4.31 0.45
C ASP A 30 -14.94 -5.14 1.64
N THR A 31 -14.57 -6.43 1.71
CA THR A 31 -14.87 -7.26 2.88
C THR A 31 -14.03 -6.77 4.07
N PRO A 32 -14.63 -6.28 5.17
CA PRO A 32 -13.88 -5.83 6.32
C PRO A 32 -13.13 -7.01 6.96
N LEU A 33 -11.85 -6.84 7.26
CA LEU A 33 -11.09 -7.84 8.00
C LEU A 33 -11.56 -7.87 9.47
N PRO A 34 -12.17 -8.97 9.97
CA PRO A 34 -12.65 -9.00 11.35
C PRO A 34 -11.49 -8.97 12.35
N ALA A 35 -11.73 -8.38 13.52
CA ALA A 35 -10.72 -8.27 14.57
C ALA A 35 -10.19 -9.66 15.00
N GLY A 36 -8.87 -9.81 15.07
CA GLY A 36 -8.20 -11.05 15.47
C GLY A 36 -8.03 -12.09 14.37
N VAL A 37 -8.56 -11.84 13.16
CA VAL A 37 -8.33 -12.71 12.00
C VAL A 37 -6.94 -12.45 11.43
N SER A 38 -6.16 -13.51 11.26
CA SER A 38 -4.80 -13.45 10.70
C SER A 38 -4.54 -14.50 9.62
N HIS A 39 -5.39 -15.53 9.52
CA HIS A 39 -5.20 -16.66 8.62
C HIS A 39 -6.53 -17.07 7.99
N VAL A 40 -6.48 -17.56 6.76
CA VAL A 40 -7.54 -18.37 6.16
C VAL A 40 -7.22 -19.83 6.43
N ILE A 41 -8.20 -20.61 6.89
CA ILE A 41 -8.06 -22.04 7.14
C ILE A 41 -9.14 -22.84 6.39
N VAL A 42 -8.74 -23.97 5.85
CA VAL A 42 -9.65 -24.95 5.23
C VAL A 42 -9.72 -26.18 6.12
N LEU A 43 -10.92 -26.49 6.59
CA LEU A 43 -11.24 -27.68 7.38
C LEU A 43 -12.14 -28.59 6.55
N THR A 44 -11.80 -29.87 6.46
CA THR A 44 -12.67 -30.86 5.79
C THR A 44 -13.67 -31.43 6.79
N ARG A 45 -14.84 -31.84 6.29
CA ARG A 45 -15.92 -32.42 7.09
C ARG A 45 -16.61 -33.56 6.36
N ASN A 46 -17.16 -34.50 7.13
CA ASN A 46 -18.01 -35.59 6.65
C ASN A 46 -19.24 -35.74 7.59
N ALA A 47 -19.98 -36.85 7.48
CA ALA A 47 -21.15 -37.12 8.32
C ALA A 47 -20.80 -37.31 9.80
N ASP A 48 -19.56 -37.70 10.10
CA ASP A 48 -19.09 -38.00 11.46
C ASP A 48 -18.49 -36.78 12.16
N GLY A 49 -18.17 -35.71 11.42
CA GLY A 49 -17.70 -34.46 11.99
C GLY A 49 -16.82 -33.62 11.06
N GLN A 50 -16.25 -32.56 11.61
CA GLN A 50 -15.27 -31.70 10.96
C GLN A 50 -13.89 -31.91 11.59
N MET A 51 -12.83 -31.85 10.79
CA MET A 51 -11.48 -31.87 11.32
C MET A 51 -11.24 -30.69 12.28
N THR A 52 -10.50 -30.94 13.35
CA THR A 52 -10.07 -29.91 14.31
C THR A 52 -8.81 -29.16 13.87
N THR A 53 -8.11 -29.69 12.88
CA THR A 53 -6.94 -29.10 12.24
C THR A 53 -7.13 -29.11 10.73
N GLY A 54 -6.47 -28.21 10.02
CA GLY A 54 -6.53 -28.15 8.57
C GLY A 54 -5.36 -27.39 7.99
N VAL A 55 -5.48 -27.07 6.71
CA VAL A 55 -4.46 -26.31 5.98
C VAL A 55 -4.80 -24.83 6.05
N SER A 56 -3.82 -23.99 6.34
CA SER A 56 -4.01 -22.55 6.46
C SER A 56 -2.94 -21.74 5.75
N THR A 57 -3.28 -20.50 5.39
CA THR A 57 -2.35 -19.49 4.86
C THR A 57 -2.57 -18.17 5.59
N PRO A 58 -1.53 -17.36 5.85
CA PRO A 58 -1.70 -16.04 6.44
C PRO A 58 -2.46 -15.10 5.50
N ILE A 59 -3.20 -14.16 6.07
CA ILE A 59 -3.77 -13.02 5.38
C ILE A 59 -2.72 -11.90 5.39
N VAL A 60 -2.46 -11.32 4.22
CA VAL A 60 -1.67 -10.09 4.08
C VAL A 60 -2.62 -9.03 3.58
N ASP A 61 -3.06 -8.16 4.49
CA ASP A 61 -3.86 -7.00 4.13
C ASP A 61 -2.95 -5.94 3.52
N ARG A 62 -3.17 -5.61 2.24
CA ARG A 62 -2.35 -4.64 1.50
C ARG A 62 -3.16 -3.36 1.34
N ALA A 63 -2.74 -2.32 2.06
CA ALA A 63 -3.33 -0.98 1.97
C ALA A 63 -2.36 0.01 1.30
N VAL A 64 -2.90 1.15 0.87
CA VAL A 64 -2.07 2.32 0.53
C VAL A 64 -1.33 2.81 1.78
N PRO A 65 -0.07 3.26 1.65
CA PRO A 65 0.67 3.83 2.78
C PRO A 65 -0.10 4.99 3.42
N VAL A 66 -0.14 5.03 4.74
CA VAL A 66 -0.74 6.10 5.54
C VAL A 66 0.29 6.95 6.26
N ASN A 67 1.53 6.47 6.37
CA ASN A 67 2.64 7.23 6.96
C ASN A 67 3.31 8.11 5.89
N PRO A 68 3.20 9.45 5.96
CA PRO A 68 3.86 10.33 4.99
C PRO A 68 5.36 10.49 5.31
N ALA A 69 6.14 10.91 4.31
CA ALA A 69 7.45 11.49 4.55
C ALA A 69 7.35 12.68 5.52
N GLU A 70 8.36 12.89 6.37
CA GLU A 70 8.34 13.98 7.35
C GLU A 70 8.52 15.35 6.70
N ALA A 71 9.34 15.44 5.65
CA ALA A 71 9.59 16.69 4.93
C ALA A 71 10.17 16.44 3.52
N VAL A 72 10.06 17.45 2.67
CA VAL A 72 10.80 17.59 1.42
C VAL A 72 11.38 19.01 1.35
N ALA A 73 12.61 19.15 0.88
CA ALA A 73 13.29 20.42 0.70
C ALA A 73 14.02 20.46 -0.65
N PHE A 74 14.00 21.63 -1.29
CA PHE A 74 14.69 21.92 -2.53
C PHE A 74 14.95 23.43 -2.59
N ASP A 75 16.16 23.80 -2.93
CA ASP A 75 16.56 25.17 -3.22
C ASP A 75 17.08 25.20 -4.66
N ASP A 76 16.56 26.13 -5.46
CA ASP A 76 17.03 26.33 -6.83
C ASP A 76 18.36 27.08 -6.83
N GLU A 77 19.39 26.43 -7.36
CA GLU A 77 20.74 26.97 -7.48
C GLU A 77 21.01 27.62 -8.85
N ASP A 78 20.07 27.49 -9.80
CA ASP A 78 20.12 28.14 -11.10
C ASP A 78 19.27 29.41 -11.10
N LEU A 79 19.80 30.49 -11.69
CA LEU A 79 19.09 31.78 -11.77
C LEU A 79 18.54 32.05 -13.17
N ASP A 80 18.77 31.14 -14.12
CA ASP A 80 18.26 31.26 -15.47
C ASP A 80 16.76 30.90 -15.53
N ALA A 81 16.01 31.70 -16.28
CA ALA A 81 14.56 31.57 -16.32
C ALA A 81 14.12 30.25 -16.99
N ASN A 82 13.28 29.48 -16.29
CA ASN A 82 12.74 28.17 -16.69
C ASN A 82 13.73 27.01 -16.63
N GLU A 83 14.81 27.16 -15.88
CA GLU A 83 15.78 26.12 -15.59
C GLU A 83 15.88 25.92 -14.07
N LEU A 84 16.34 24.74 -13.66
CA LEU A 84 16.55 24.40 -12.26
C LEU A 84 17.94 23.79 -12.07
N ALA A 85 18.54 24.02 -10.91
CA ALA A 85 19.65 23.25 -10.39
C ALA A 85 19.51 23.05 -8.88
N GLY A 86 20.24 22.08 -8.33
CA GLY A 86 20.30 21.86 -6.89
C GLY A 86 19.83 20.46 -6.50
N VAL A 87 19.55 20.28 -5.21
CA VAL A 87 19.30 18.95 -4.62
C VAL A 87 17.95 18.90 -3.93
N ILE A 88 17.09 17.99 -4.37
CA ILE A 88 15.91 17.58 -3.61
C ILE A 88 16.39 16.67 -2.48
N THR A 89 15.98 16.97 -1.25
CA THR A 89 16.16 16.09 -0.10
C THR A 89 14.81 15.71 0.51
N VAL A 90 14.63 14.43 0.81
CA VAL A 90 13.43 13.90 1.48
C VAL A 90 13.82 13.43 2.88
N THR A 91 13.07 13.85 3.89
CA THR A 91 13.19 13.30 5.24
C THR A 91 12.24 12.11 5.38
N SER A 92 12.80 10.95 5.70
CA SER A 92 12.04 9.69 5.84
C SER A 92 10.86 9.85 6.80
N ALA A 93 9.81 9.05 6.58
CA ALA A 93 8.72 8.89 7.52
C ALA A 93 9.23 8.35 8.87
N ALA A 94 8.60 8.78 9.97
CA ALA A 94 8.88 8.24 11.31
C ALA A 94 8.61 6.72 11.41
N ASP A 95 7.65 6.21 10.63
CA ASP A 95 7.33 4.80 10.48
C ASP A 95 7.28 4.44 8.99
N GLU A 96 8.13 3.50 8.57
CA GLU A 96 8.18 2.98 7.20
C GLU A 96 7.62 1.54 7.10
N SER A 97 6.86 1.08 8.10
CA SER A 97 6.34 -0.30 8.16
C SER A 97 5.40 -0.63 7.00
N ASP A 98 4.66 0.36 6.51
CA ASP A 98 3.72 0.30 5.37
C ASP A 98 4.29 0.87 4.07
N LEU A 99 5.53 1.39 4.07
CA LEU A 99 6.18 1.95 2.88
C LEU A 99 6.99 0.90 2.12
N ALA A 100 7.11 1.11 0.81
CA ALA A 100 8.10 0.42 -0.03
C ALA A 100 9.08 1.45 -0.64
N HIS A 101 8.53 2.56 -1.14
CA HIS A 101 9.29 3.61 -1.79
C HIS A 101 8.70 5.00 -1.54
N TYR A 102 9.52 6.04 -1.73
CA TYR A 102 9.13 7.45 -1.87
C TYR A 102 9.23 7.85 -3.34
N CYS A 103 8.16 8.41 -3.89
CA CYS A 103 8.13 8.94 -5.25
C CYS A 103 8.07 10.46 -5.21
N VAL A 104 9.01 11.14 -5.87
CA VAL A 104 9.06 12.59 -5.98
C VAL A 104 8.52 13.01 -7.33
N PHE A 105 7.65 14.01 -7.37
CA PHE A 105 7.05 14.56 -8.58
C PHE A 105 7.16 16.08 -8.58
N PHE A 106 7.24 16.68 -9.77
CA PHE A 106 6.81 18.06 -9.93
C PHE A 106 5.28 18.13 -9.87
N ALA A 107 4.75 19.14 -9.19
CA ALA A 107 3.32 19.30 -8.97
C ALA A 107 2.85 20.72 -9.33
N ASP A 108 1.56 20.86 -9.63
CA ASP A 108 0.92 22.16 -9.83
C ASP A 108 0.65 22.89 -8.49
N GLU A 109 0.04 24.07 -8.55
CA GLU A 109 -0.35 24.85 -7.38
C GLU A 109 -1.38 24.14 -6.47
N HIS A 110 -2.06 23.10 -6.99
CA HIS A 110 -3.03 22.28 -6.27
C HIS A 110 -2.40 20.99 -5.72
N LEU A 111 -1.08 20.84 -5.82
CA LEU A 111 -0.31 19.67 -5.39
C LEU A 111 -0.65 18.39 -6.15
N HIS A 112 -1.07 18.51 -7.41
CA HIS A 112 -1.23 17.36 -8.30
C HIS A 112 0.04 17.13 -9.13
N PRO A 113 0.53 15.89 -9.25
CA PRO A 113 1.66 15.58 -10.13
C PRO A 113 1.41 16.00 -11.58
N LEU A 114 2.34 16.78 -12.15
CA LEU A 114 2.28 17.20 -13.55
C LEU A 114 2.49 16.04 -14.53
N LEU A 115 3.31 15.07 -14.11
CA LEU A 115 3.60 13.84 -14.84
C LEU A 115 3.38 12.64 -13.93
N TRP A 116 3.07 11.50 -14.54
CA TRP A 116 2.87 10.23 -13.83
C TRP A 116 4.20 9.50 -13.57
N THR A 117 5.27 9.98 -14.20
CA THR A 117 6.64 9.49 -13.97
C THR A 117 7.28 10.34 -12.88
N PRO A 118 7.74 9.73 -11.78
CA PRO A 118 8.46 10.48 -10.75
C PRO A 118 9.82 10.94 -11.27
N VAL A 119 10.28 12.10 -10.78
CA VAL A 119 11.64 12.60 -11.03
C VAL A 119 12.68 11.81 -10.25
N ALA A 120 12.29 11.30 -9.08
CA ALA A 120 13.11 10.44 -8.25
C ALA A 120 12.26 9.38 -7.54
N ASN A 121 12.84 8.19 -7.36
CA ASN A 121 12.23 7.12 -6.60
C ASN A 121 13.25 6.56 -5.60
N PHE A 122 12.91 6.57 -4.32
CA PHE A 122 13.80 6.13 -3.26
C PHE A 122 13.21 4.94 -2.51
N THR A 123 13.98 3.89 -2.32
CA THR A 123 13.58 2.76 -1.47
C THR A 123 13.60 3.19 0.00
N LYS A 124 12.65 2.71 0.80
CA LYS A 124 12.63 2.95 2.25
C LYS A 124 13.93 2.50 2.93
N GLY A 125 14.28 3.15 4.04
CA GLY A 125 15.44 2.79 4.86
C GLY A 125 16.81 3.13 4.26
N MET A 126 16.88 3.85 3.13
CA MET A 126 18.16 4.39 2.67
C MET A 126 18.65 5.48 3.63
N SER A 127 19.98 5.54 3.82
CA SER A 127 20.62 6.55 4.66
C SER A 127 20.51 7.97 4.08
N GLU A 128 20.23 8.08 2.78
CA GLU A 128 20.08 9.34 2.07
C GLU A 128 19.00 9.21 1.00
N LEU A 129 18.06 10.14 0.99
CA LEU A 129 16.97 10.24 0.02
C LEU A 129 17.15 11.56 -0.74
N SER A 130 18.11 11.61 -1.68
CA SER A 130 18.46 12.82 -2.42
C SER A 130 18.47 12.63 -3.93
N HIS A 131 18.05 13.66 -4.66
CA HIS A 131 18.12 13.71 -6.12
C HIS A 131 18.68 15.05 -6.57
N THR A 132 19.69 15.02 -7.44
CA THR A 132 20.37 16.23 -7.92
C THR A 132 19.92 16.56 -9.34
N PHE A 133 19.50 17.81 -9.54
CA PHE A 133 19.40 18.42 -10.85
C PHE A 133 20.69 19.16 -11.17
N SER A 134 21.24 18.90 -12.35
CA SER A 134 22.40 19.63 -12.86
C SER A 134 21.99 21.03 -13.30
N GLU A 135 22.95 21.95 -13.37
CA GLU A 135 22.75 23.27 -13.99
C GLU A 135 22.11 23.17 -15.38
N ASN A 136 21.26 24.14 -15.72
CA ASN A 136 20.48 24.20 -16.96
C ASN A 136 19.53 23.00 -17.14
N THR A 137 18.99 22.42 -16.05
CA THR A 137 17.94 21.39 -16.19
C THR A 137 16.63 22.07 -16.57
N PRO A 138 16.06 21.82 -17.77
CA PRO A 138 14.84 22.49 -18.19
C PRO A 138 13.66 22.04 -17.32
N LEU A 139 12.77 22.98 -16.98
CA LEU A 139 11.51 22.66 -16.34
C LEU A 139 10.67 21.71 -17.21
N PRO A 140 9.94 20.74 -16.62
CA PRO A 140 9.03 19.89 -17.38
C PRO A 140 7.95 20.73 -18.05
N LEU A 141 7.56 20.31 -19.27
CA LEU A 141 6.49 20.97 -20.01
C LEU A 141 5.18 20.91 -19.20
N GLY A 142 4.66 22.07 -18.79
CA GLY A 142 3.43 22.20 -17.99
C GLY A 142 3.64 22.64 -16.54
N ALA A 143 4.89 22.95 -16.14
CA ALA A 143 5.19 23.69 -14.90
C ALA A 143 4.91 25.19 -15.03
#